data_AF-A0A3D5TID3-F1
#
_entry.id   AF-A0A3D5TID3-F1
#
_cell.length_a   1.000
_cell.length_b   1.000
_cell.length_c   1.000
_cell.angle_alpha   90.00
_cell.angle_beta   90.00
_cell.angle_gamma   90.00
#
_symmetry.space_group_name_H-M   'P 1'
#
loop_
_entity.id
_entity.type
_entity.pdbx_description
1 polymer ?
#
loop_
_entity_poly.entity_id
_entity_poly.type
_entity_poly.pdbx_seq_one_letter_code
_entity_poly.pdbx_strand_id
1 'polypeptide(L)'
;MKKRILPLLLCGALLLSGCGLLRREYTRTEPHSATYYEGDRRDVLRAEGRQDLVNDLLLLVSAHDESGTVWLYDSEDGADASQLAQVACDEVLQETPLGAYALEYLTYTVDEGGRGYTQLRFTAGYRRTAQQIKSIVHATNAAALRDLLQAAVENGGKELAVQVGSFDGSRQSVLDSVAAFQQELGHGNQSWQVQFYPDTNAWGIMEIILKE
;
A
#
# COMPACT_ATOMS: atom_id res chain seq x y z
N MET A 1 -53.95 -47.58 -27.36
CA MET A 1 -53.08 -46.59 -28.05
C MET A 1 -51.98 -46.08 -27.09
N LYS A 2 -50.90 -46.84 -26.83
CA LYS A 2 -49.88 -46.49 -25.79
C LYS A 2 -48.42 -46.78 -26.16
N LYS A 3 -48.07 -46.99 -27.44
CA LYS A 3 -46.71 -47.39 -27.89
C LYS A 3 -45.99 -46.40 -28.82
N ARG A 4 -46.47 -45.16 -28.96
CA ARG A 4 -45.85 -44.11 -29.82
C ARG A 4 -45.28 -42.90 -29.07
N ILE A 5 -45.42 -42.83 -27.75
CA ILE A 5 -45.00 -41.68 -26.93
C ILE A 5 -43.51 -41.76 -26.55
N LEU A 6 -42.98 -42.98 -26.38
CA LEU A 6 -41.61 -43.21 -25.90
C LEU A 6 -40.48 -42.64 -26.79
N PRO A 7 -40.49 -42.79 -28.14
CA PRO A 7 -39.41 -42.24 -28.97
C PRO A 7 -39.48 -40.70 -29.08
N LEU A 8 -40.66 -40.10 -28.93
CA LEU A 8 -40.83 -38.66 -28.99
C LEU A 8 -40.22 -37.95 -27.76
N LEU A 9 -40.34 -38.61 -26.60
CA LEU A 9 -39.83 -38.09 -25.32
C LEU A 9 -38.30 -38.21 -25.22
N LEU A 10 -37.71 -39.21 -25.88
CA LEU A 10 -36.26 -39.40 -25.92
C LEU A 10 -35.55 -38.36 -26.82
N CYS A 11 -36.14 -37.99 -27.96
CA CYS A 11 -35.61 -36.92 -28.81
C CYS A 11 -35.70 -35.53 -28.16
N GLY A 12 -36.69 -35.29 -27.28
CA GLY A 12 -36.81 -34.04 -26.53
C GLY A 12 -35.65 -33.83 -25.53
N ALA A 13 -35.18 -34.91 -24.89
CA ALA A 13 -34.08 -34.83 -23.92
C ALA A 13 -32.72 -34.47 -24.56
N LEU A 14 -32.48 -34.90 -25.80
CA LEU A 14 -31.23 -34.64 -26.54
C LEU A 14 -31.12 -33.19 -27.06
N LEU A 15 -32.25 -32.48 -27.22
CA LEU A 15 -32.27 -31.06 -27.61
C LEU A 15 -32.01 -30.10 -26.44
N LEU A 16 -32.12 -30.58 -25.19
CA LEU A 16 -31.80 -29.81 -23.98
C LEU A 16 -30.29 -29.80 -23.65
N SER A 17 -29.47 -30.52 -24.43
CA SER A 17 -28.00 -30.54 -24.34
C SER A 17 -27.34 -29.54 -25.30
N GLY A 18 -28.06 -28.54 -25.78
CA GLY A 18 -27.60 -27.57 -26.77
C GLY A 18 -27.44 -26.15 -26.22
N CYS A 19 -26.18 -25.71 -26.14
CA CYS A 19 -25.74 -24.30 -26.04
C CYS A 19 -26.12 -23.48 -24.79
N GLY A 20 -25.10 -22.96 -24.08
CA GLY A 20 -25.20 -21.64 -23.44
C GLY A 20 -24.63 -21.48 -22.03
N LEU A 21 -24.52 -22.53 -21.22
CA LEU A 21 -23.98 -22.45 -19.85
C LEU A 21 -22.44 -22.44 -19.81
N LEU A 22 -21.88 -21.39 -20.40
CA LEU A 22 -20.52 -20.92 -20.15
C LEU A 22 -20.54 -19.38 -20.07
N ARG A 23 -21.25 -18.84 -19.08
CA ARG A 23 -20.82 -17.59 -18.44
C ARG A 23 -19.47 -17.87 -17.76
N ARG A 24 -18.40 -17.92 -18.55
CA ARG A 24 -17.11 -17.45 -18.07
C ARG A 24 -17.28 -15.95 -17.89
N GLU A 25 -17.59 -15.55 -16.67
CA GLU A 25 -16.92 -14.38 -16.13
C GLU A 25 -15.43 -14.70 -16.24
N TYR A 26 -14.80 -14.18 -17.29
CA TYR A 26 -13.36 -14.08 -17.32
C TYR A 26 -13.03 -13.04 -16.27
N THR A 27 -12.80 -13.49 -15.03
CA THR A 27 -11.93 -12.75 -14.11
C THR A 27 -10.58 -12.74 -14.80
N ARG A 28 -10.36 -11.70 -15.61
CA ARG A 28 -9.06 -11.37 -16.19
C ARG A 28 -8.22 -10.89 -15.02
N THR A 29 -7.63 -11.84 -14.29
CA THR A 29 -6.49 -11.56 -13.43
C THR A 29 -5.35 -11.19 -14.38
N GLU A 30 -5.22 -9.90 -14.65
CA GLU A 30 -4.02 -9.40 -15.29
C GLU A 30 -2.83 -9.78 -14.39
N PRO A 31 -1.73 -10.30 -14.96
CA PRO A 31 -0.50 -10.36 -14.21
C PRO A 31 -0.18 -8.94 -13.77
N HIS A 32 -0.02 -8.69 -12.47
CA HIS A 32 0.66 -7.46 -12.03
C HIS A 32 1.97 -7.36 -12.81
N SER A 33 2.27 -6.14 -13.29
CA SER A 33 3.42 -5.83 -14.14
C SER A 33 4.63 -6.67 -13.76
N ALA A 34 5.07 -7.54 -14.68
CA ALA A 34 6.10 -8.54 -14.40
C ALA A 34 7.49 -7.91 -14.17
N THR A 35 7.65 -6.60 -14.38
CA THR A 35 8.87 -5.85 -14.19
C THR A 35 8.55 -4.42 -13.76
N TYR A 36 8.99 -4.01 -12.56
CA TYR A 36 8.89 -2.63 -12.07
C TYR A 36 9.63 -1.62 -12.96
N TYR A 37 10.70 -2.05 -13.64
CA TYR A 37 11.57 -1.20 -14.46
C TYR A 37 11.33 -1.41 -15.96
N GLU A 38 11.49 -0.36 -16.75
CA GLU A 38 11.35 -0.46 -18.20
C GLU A 38 12.63 -1.06 -18.84
N GLY A 39 12.65 -2.39 -18.98
CA GLY A 39 13.79 -3.13 -19.53
C GLY A 39 15.03 -3.08 -18.62
N ASP A 40 16.20 -2.83 -19.19
CA ASP A 40 17.46 -2.70 -18.43
C ASP A 40 17.58 -1.35 -17.68
N ARG A 41 16.64 -0.41 -17.88
CA ARG A 41 16.68 0.93 -17.31
C ARG A 41 16.15 0.97 -15.89
N ARG A 42 17.05 0.87 -14.92
CA ARG A 42 16.74 1.01 -13.48
C ARG A 42 16.34 2.42 -13.04
N ASP A 43 16.34 3.39 -13.95
CA ASP A 43 16.01 4.80 -13.69
C ASP A 43 14.57 5.19 -14.07
N VAL A 44 13.79 4.27 -14.68
CA VAL A 44 12.41 4.50 -15.11
C VAL A 44 11.53 3.34 -14.67
N LEU A 45 10.43 3.67 -13.98
CA LEU A 45 9.42 2.70 -13.54
C LEU A 45 8.28 2.58 -14.56
N ARG A 46 7.55 1.46 -14.54
CA ARG A 46 6.46 1.13 -15.47
C ARG A 46 5.14 0.98 -14.73
N ALA A 47 4.16 1.81 -15.10
CA ALA A 47 2.78 1.71 -14.63
C ALA A 47 1.79 1.49 -15.78
N GLU A 48 0.73 0.71 -15.52
CA GLU A 48 -0.40 0.48 -16.43
C GLU A 48 -1.73 1.00 -15.84
N GLY A 49 -1.75 1.33 -14.54
CA GLY A 49 -2.87 2.02 -13.90
C GLY A 49 -2.55 2.62 -12.53
N ARG A 50 -3.59 3.11 -11.83
CA ARG A 50 -3.45 3.80 -10.52
C ARG A 50 -2.65 3.01 -9.49
N GLN A 51 -2.92 1.71 -9.34
CA GLN A 51 -2.27 0.92 -8.28
C GLN A 51 -0.79 0.66 -8.57
N ASP A 52 -0.39 0.57 -9.84
CA ASP A 52 1.03 0.54 -10.18
C ASP A 52 1.70 1.88 -9.83
N LEU A 53 1.07 3.02 -10.14
CA LEU A 53 1.57 4.34 -9.73
C LEU A 53 1.74 4.43 -8.21
N VAL A 54 0.77 3.95 -7.42
CA VAL A 54 0.88 3.91 -5.94
C VAL A 54 2.06 3.04 -5.50
N ASN A 55 2.24 1.86 -6.10
CA ASN A 55 3.36 0.96 -5.77
C ASN A 55 4.73 1.53 -6.17
N ASP A 56 4.83 2.14 -7.35
CA ASP A 56 6.04 2.81 -7.85
C ASP A 56 6.43 4.00 -6.97
N LEU A 57 5.45 4.80 -6.55
CA LEU A 57 5.64 5.89 -5.60
C LEU A 57 6.11 5.37 -4.24
N LEU A 58 5.52 4.28 -3.72
CA LEU A 58 5.97 3.66 -2.47
C LEU A 58 7.40 3.10 -2.57
N LEU A 59 7.82 2.61 -3.74
CA LEU A 59 9.20 2.19 -3.99
C LEU A 59 10.18 3.37 -3.89
N LEU A 60 9.86 4.51 -4.52
CA LEU A 60 10.65 5.75 -4.43
C LEU A 60 10.73 6.26 -2.98
N VAL A 61 9.61 6.25 -2.24
CA VAL A 61 9.56 6.66 -0.83
C VAL A 61 10.41 5.74 0.06
N SER A 62 10.40 4.44 -0.19
CA SER A 62 11.22 3.45 0.52
C SER A 62 12.73 3.63 0.23
N ALA A 63 13.07 4.02 -1.01
CA ALA A 63 14.44 4.36 -1.39
C ALA A 63 14.92 5.70 -0.78
N HIS A 64 13.99 6.59 -0.40
CA HIS A 64 14.21 8.01 -0.07
C HIS A 64 14.61 8.87 -1.30
N ASP A 65 14.10 8.52 -2.48
CA ASP A 65 14.36 9.27 -3.71
C ASP A 65 13.53 10.57 -3.73
N GLU A 66 14.18 11.71 -3.93
CA GLU A 66 13.52 13.03 -4.05
C GLU A 66 12.79 13.21 -5.39
N SER A 67 13.13 12.42 -6.41
CA SER A 67 12.48 12.45 -7.72
C SER A 67 12.50 11.09 -8.41
N GLY A 68 11.41 10.74 -9.09
CA GLY A 68 11.30 9.53 -9.90
C GLY A 68 10.63 9.79 -11.24
N THR A 69 10.93 8.95 -12.24
CA THR A 69 10.28 8.98 -13.55
C THR A 69 9.50 7.68 -13.75
N VAL A 70 8.22 7.79 -14.05
CA VAL A 70 7.33 6.66 -14.36
C VAL A 70 6.79 6.83 -15.77
N TRP A 71 6.81 5.77 -16.56
CA TRP A 71 6.11 5.72 -17.85
C TRP A 71 4.77 5.02 -17.64
N LEU A 72 3.70 5.81 -17.78
CA LEU A 72 2.34 5.34 -17.72
C LEU A 72 1.91 4.92 -19.13
N TYR A 73 1.71 3.63 -19.32
CA TYR A 73 1.13 3.07 -20.54
C TYR A 73 -0.39 3.23 -20.52
N ASP A 74 -1.03 3.21 -21.70
CA ASP A 74 -2.48 3.42 -21.85
C ASP A 74 -3.27 2.50 -20.90
N SER A 75 -3.87 3.08 -19.86
CA SER A 75 -4.75 2.35 -18.96
C SER A 75 -5.99 1.88 -19.71
N GLU A 76 -6.43 0.63 -19.54
CA GLU A 76 -7.59 0.09 -20.28
C GLU A 76 -8.89 0.92 -20.07
N ASP A 77 -8.96 1.70 -19.00
CA ASP A 77 -10.07 2.59 -18.63
C ASP A 77 -10.11 3.93 -19.41
N GLY A 78 -9.07 4.28 -20.19
CA GLY A 78 -9.00 5.55 -20.92
C GLY A 78 -8.97 6.79 -20.02
N ALA A 79 -8.49 6.66 -18.78
CA ALA A 79 -8.43 7.73 -17.80
C ALA A 79 -7.29 8.72 -18.12
N ASP A 80 -7.50 9.99 -17.78
CA ASP A 80 -6.46 11.02 -17.93
C ASP A 80 -5.25 10.73 -17.04
N ALA A 81 -4.05 10.79 -17.63
CA ALA A 81 -2.78 10.55 -16.94
C ALA A 81 -2.55 11.53 -15.79
N SER A 82 -2.97 12.80 -15.92
CA SER A 82 -2.88 13.79 -14.84
C SER A 82 -3.82 13.43 -13.69
N GLN A 83 -5.06 13.03 -13.99
CA GLN A 83 -6.01 12.56 -12.99
C GLN A 83 -5.52 11.29 -12.26
N LEU A 84 -4.99 10.31 -12.99
CA LEU A 84 -4.42 9.09 -12.39
C LEU A 84 -3.24 9.41 -11.47
N ALA A 85 -2.32 10.30 -11.92
CA ALA A 85 -1.18 10.75 -11.13
C ALA A 85 -1.61 11.51 -9.86
N GLN A 86 -2.62 12.38 -9.95
CA GLN A 86 -3.17 13.10 -8.80
C GLN A 86 -3.73 12.13 -7.75
N VAL A 87 -4.61 11.21 -8.15
CA VAL A 87 -5.22 10.25 -7.22
C VAL A 87 -4.16 9.36 -6.59
N ALA A 88 -3.14 8.91 -7.35
CA ALA A 88 -2.03 8.14 -6.80
C ALA A 88 -1.19 8.94 -5.78
N CYS A 89 -0.94 10.23 -6.04
CA CYS A 89 -0.24 11.11 -5.09
C CYS A 89 -1.05 11.30 -3.80
N ASP A 90 -2.35 11.54 -3.91
CA ASP A 90 -3.24 11.71 -2.75
C ASP A 90 -3.35 10.41 -1.93
N GLU A 91 -3.52 9.27 -2.57
CA GLU A 91 -3.56 7.95 -1.93
C GLU A 91 -2.25 7.65 -1.20
N VAL A 92 -1.09 7.91 -1.82
CA VAL A 92 0.22 7.76 -1.17
C VAL A 92 0.38 8.70 0.02
N LEU A 93 0.05 9.99 -0.14
CA LEU A 93 0.29 11.01 0.90
C LEU A 93 -0.66 10.87 2.10
N GLN A 94 -1.91 10.41 1.88
CA GLN A 94 -2.99 10.46 2.86
C GLN A 94 -3.48 9.09 3.34
N GLU A 95 -3.36 8.04 2.53
CA GLU A 95 -3.92 6.71 2.82
C GLU A 95 -2.85 5.63 3.04
N THR A 96 -1.68 5.73 2.39
CA THR A 96 -0.60 4.76 2.64
C THR A 96 0.13 5.06 3.96
N PRO A 97 0.42 4.05 4.81
CA PRO A 97 1.16 4.28 6.05
C PRO A 97 2.56 4.87 5.85
N LEU A 98 3.28 4.41 4.82
CA LEU A 98 4.65 4.85 4.55
C LEU A 98 4.70 6.28 4.00
N GLY A 99 3.84 6.65 3.05
CA GLY A 99 3.77 8.03 2.55
C GLY A 99 3.27 8.99 3.63
N ALA A 100 2.21 8.62 4.36
CA ALA A 100 1.72 9.39 5.50
C ALA A 100 2.73 9.48 6.65
N TYR A 101 3.70 8.57 6.77
CA TYR A 101 4.83 8.72 7.70
C TYR A 101 5.91 9.67 7.16
N ALA A 102 6.38 9.42 5.94
CA ALA A 102 7.63 9.99 5.41
C ALA A 102 7.50 11.36 4.72
N LEU A 103 6.39 11.62 4.02
CA LEU A 103 6.31 12.70 3.01
C LEU A 103 5.65 13.98 3.52
N GLU A 104 6.37 15.10 3.46
CA GLU A 104 5.79 16.44 3.59
C GLU A 104 4.88 16.78 2.40
N TYR A 105 5.33 16.48 1.18
CA TYR A 105 4.55 16.65 -0.04
C TYR A 105 4.96 15.62 -1.10
N LEU A 106 4.05 15.39 -2.05
CA LEU A 106 4.31 14.63 -3.27
C LEU A 106 3.61 15.34 -4.42
N THR A 107 4.38 15.70 -5.45
CA THR A 107 3.88 16.43 -6.63
C THR A 107 4.33 15.74 -7.90
N TYR A 108 3.68 16.04 -9.02
CA TYR A 108 4.02 15.46 -10.32
C TYR A 108 4.00 16.50 -11.43
N THR A 109 4.64 16.16 -12.53
CA THR A 109 4.56 16.86 -13.82
C THR A 109 4.30 15.83 -14.91
N VAL A 110 3.53 16.23 -15.92
CA VAL A 110 3.14 15.39 -17.06
C VAL A 110 3.89 15.90 -18.28
N ASP A 111 4.74 15.06 -18.86
CA ASP A 111 5.36 15.30 -20.16
C ASP A 111 4.61 14.45 -21.21
N GLU A 112 4.24 15.07 -22.35
CA GLU A 112 3.83 14.31 -23.53
C GLU A 112 4.98 13.38 -23.95
N GLY A 113 4.81 12.08 -23.72
CA GLY A 113 5.89 11.10 -23.76
C GLY A 113 6.28 10.65 -25.17
N GLY A 114 6.92 9.49 -25.23
CA GLY A 114 7.14 8.79 -26.49
C GLY A 114 5.84 8.24 -27.09
N ARG A 115 5.94 7.62 -28.27
CA ARG A 115 4.77 6.92 -28.83
C ARG A 115 4.40 5.72 -27.95
N GLY A 116 3.24 5.79 -27.29
CA GLY A 116 2.63 4.68 -26.55
C GLY A 116 2.75 4.76 -25.01
N TYR A 117 3.24 5.87 -24.45
CA TYR A 117 3.21 6.13 -23.01
C TYR A 117 3.15 7.63 -22.72
N THR A 118 2.60 7.99 -21.56
CA THR A 118 2.74 9.33 -20.96
C THR A 118 3.87 9.29 -19.93
N GLN A 119 4.76 10.29 -19.94
CA GLN A 119 5.82 10.36 -18.93
C GLN A 119 5.36 11.19 -17.74
N LEU A 120 5.43 10.60 -16.55
CA LEU A 120 5.17 11.25 -15.29
C LEU A 120 6.50 11.42 -14.55
N ARG A 121 6.79 12.65 -14.09
CA ARG A 121 7.91 12.93 -13.20
C ARG A 121 7.38 13.36 -11.85
N PHE A 122 7.66 12.57 -10.83
CA PHE A 122 7.27 12.83 -9.45
C PHE A 122 8.41 13.49 -8.67
N THR A 123 8.04 14.35 -7.73
CA THR A 123 8.95 15.04 -6.81
C THR A 123 8.42 14.94 -5.39
N ALA A 124 9.25 14.41 -4.49
CA ALA A 124 8.92 14.09 -3.10
C ALA A 124 9.69 14.98 -2.12
N GLY A 125 8.96 15.66 -1.23
CA GLY A 125 9.54 16.34 -0.07
C GLY A 125 9.37 15.48 1.18
N TYR A 126 10.43 15.30 1.96
CA TYR A 126 10.44 14.39 3.11
C TYR A 126 10.48 15.11 4.46
N ARG A 127 9.55 14.76 5.36
CA ARG A 127 9.58 15.14 6.79
C ARG A 127 10.34 14.14 7.68
N ARG A 128 10.81 13.03 7.11
CA ARG A 128 11.60 12.00 7.78
C ARG A 128 12.87 11.73 6.97
N THR A 129 13.96 11.46 7.66
CA THR A 129 15.24 11.15 7.03
C THR A 129 15.25 9.73 6.44
N ALA A 130 16.12 9.46 5.45
CA ALA A 130 16.37 8.10 4.96
C ALA A 130 16.67 7.10 6.07
N GLN A 131 17.36 7.54 7.13
CA GLN A 131 17.71 6.69 8.27
C GLN A 131 16.49 6.35 9.12
N GLN A 132 15.59 7.31 9.35
CA GLN A 132 14.32 7.06 10.05
C GLN A 132 13.45 6.06 9.29
N ILE A 133 13.29 6.24 7.98
CA ILE A 133 12.54 5.30 7.12
C ILE A 133 13.16 3.90 7.17
N LYS A 134 14.49 3.78 7.07
CA LYS A 134 15.18 2.48 7.15
C LYS A 134 15.20 1.87 8.56
N SER A 135 14.87 2.64 9.59
CA SER A 135 14.77 2.18 10.98
C SER A 135 13.37 1.72 11.39
N ILE A 136 12.38 1.82 10.49
CA ILE A 136 11.04 1.30 10.73
C ILE A 136 11.13 -0.21 10.98
N VAL A 137 10.68 -0.66 12.15
CA VAL A 137 10.64 -2.07 12.54
C VAL A 137 9.23 -2.64 12.36
N HIS A 138 9.12 -3.93 12.05
CA HIS A 138 7.82 -4.57 11.90
C HIS A 138 7.36 -5.25 13.20
N ALA A 139 6.12 -4.98 13.63
CA ALA A 139 5.46 -5.71 14.72
C ALA A 139 4.19 -6.41 14.24
N THR A 140 4.01 -7.66 14.65
CA THR A 140 2.86 -8.49 14.28
C THR A 140 1.76 -8.54 15.34
N ASN A 141 2.04 -8.12 16.58
CA ASN A 141 1.12 -8.12 17.72
C ASN A 141 1.63 -7.22 18.86
N ALA A 142 0.80 -7.04 19.90
CA ALA A 142 1.12 -6.19 21.04
C ALA A 142 2.29 -6.68 21.92
N ALA A 143 2.61 -7.98 21.93
CA ALA A 143 3.77 -8.51 22.66
C ALA A 143 5.07 -8.10 21.95
N ALA A 144 5.16 -8.28 20.63
CA ALA A 144 6.29 -7.82 19.83
C ALA A 144 6.50 -6.30 19.95
N LEU A 145 5.44 -5.50 20.07
CA LEU A 145 5.55 -4.07 20.34
C LEU A 145 6.23 -3.78 21.70
N ARG A 146 5.93 -4.53 22.76
CA ARG A 146 6.60 -4.39 24.07
C ARG A 146 8.08 -4.78 24.00
N ASP A 147 8.41 -5.88 23.32
CA ASP A 147 9.81 -6.30 23.14
C ASP A 147 10.63 -5.22 22.39
N LEU A 148 10.05 -4.62 21.35
CA LEU A 148 10.68 -3.52 20.60
C LEU A 148 10.82 -2.23 21.43
N LEU A 149 9.83 -1.91 22.27
CA LEU A 149 9.92 -0.78 23.21
C LEU A 149 11.02 -0.98 24.26
N GLN A 150 11.12 -2.18 24.83
CA GLN A 150 12.19 -2.51 25.77
C GLN A 150 13.55 -2.38 25.10
N ALA A 151 13.74 -2.97 23.92
CA ALA A 151 14.98 -2.84 23.16
C ALA A 151 15.30 -1.38 22.81
N ALA A 152 14.31 -0.55 22.47
CA ALA A 152 14.53 0.87 22.18
C ALA A 152 15.02 1.65 23.41
N VAL A 153 14.41 1.42 24.58
CA VAL A 153 14.82 2.06 25.84
C VAL A 153 16.20 1.59 26.31
N GLU A 154 16.47 0.28 26.28
CA GLU A 154 17.76 -0.29 26.69
C GLU A 154 18.94 0.21 25.83
N ASN A 155 18.68 0.50 24.54
CA ASN A 155 19.67 1.08 23.64
C ASN A 155 19.75 2.63 23.68
N GLY A 156 18.97 3.29 24.56
CA GLY A 156 18.94 4.75 24.67
C GLY A 156 18.33 5.46 23.44
N GLY A 157 17.41 4.80 22.75
CA GLY A 157 16.67 5.36 21.62
C GLY A 157 15.74 6.49 22.03
N LYS A 158 15.63 7.52 21.18
CA LYS A 158 14.76 8.70 21.39
C LYS A 158 13.42 8.60 20.66
N GLU A 159 13.33 7.71 19.69
CA GLU A 159 12.15 7.44 18.89
C GLU A 159 12.13 5.97 18.46
N LEU A 160 10.93 5.44 18.23
CA LEU A 160 10.69 4.11 17.69
C LEU A 160 9.55 4.19 16.66
N ALA A 161 9.86 3.92 15.40
CA ALA A 161 8.87 3.80 14.33
C ALA A 161 8.53 2.33 14.08
N VAL A 162 7.26 1.95 14.24
CA VAL A 162 6.79 0.57 14.14
C VAL A 162 5.73 0.46 13.05
N GLN A 163 5.98 -0.35 12.02
CA GLN A 163 4.98 -0.75 11.03
C GLN A 163 4.25 -2.01 11.49
N VAL A 164 2.94 -2.03 11.33
CA VAL A 164 2.09 -3.18 11.65
C VAL A 164 1.32 -3.65 10.42
N GLY A 165 1.26 -4.96 10.21
CA GLY A 165 0.58 -5.55 9.04
C GLY A 165 -0.84 -6.05 9.33
N SER A 166 -1.06 -6.64 10.51
CA SER A 166 -2.36 -7.19 10.92
C SER A 166 -2.50 -7.09 12.43
N PHE A 167 -2.40 -5.87 12.95
CA PHE A 167 -2.51 -5.60 14.38
C PHE A 167 -3.97 -5.74 14.82
N ASP A 168 -4.22 -6.58 15.81
CA ASP A 168 -5.53 -6.83 16.40
C ASP A 168 -5.92 -5.80 17.48
N GLY A 169 -4.96 -5.01 17.95
CA GLY A 169 -5.18 -3.92 18.91
C GLY A 169 -5.74 -2.63 18.28
N SER A 170 -6.64 -1.97 19.00
CA SER A 170 -7.08 -0.61 18.66
C SER A 170 -5.99 0.43 18.96
N ARG A 171 -6.11 1.64 18.41
CA ARG A 171 -5.25 2.79 18.79
C ARG A 171 -5.19 2.99 20.31
N GLN A 172 -6.33 2.87 20.99
CA GLN A 172 -6.37 3.00 22.45
C GLN A 172 -5.59 1.89 23.14
N SER A 173 -5.71 0.63 22.68
CA SER A 173 -4.93 -0.49 23.21
C SER A 173 -3.42 -0.30 23.04
N VAL A 174 -2.97 0.30 21.93
CA VAL A 174 -1.57 0.72 21.75
C VAL A 174 -1.18 1.77 22.78
N LEU A 175 -1.95 2.86 22.89
CA LEU A 175 -1.69 3.95 23.85
C LEU A 175 -1.61 3.45 25.29
N ASP A 176 -2.57 2.60 25.70
CA ASP A 176 -2.63 1.99 27.03
C ASP A 176 -1.41 1.07 27.28
N SER A 177 -0.98 0.31 26.27
CA SER A 177 0.19 -0.58 26.36
C SER A 177 1.51 0.20 26.51
N VAL A 178 1.67 1.28 25.75
CA VAL A 178 2.83 2.19 25.82
C VAL A 178 2.86 2.89 27.18
N ALA A 179 1.72 3.41 27.64
CA ALA A 179 1.60 4.07 28.94
C ALA A 179 1.87 3.11 30.12
N ALA A 180 1.38 1.87 30.06
CA ALA A 180 1.66 0.84 31.07
C ALA A 180 3.16 0.51 31.13
N PHE A 181 3.81 0.30 29.98
CA PHE A 181 5.26 0.04 29.93
C PHE A 181 6.08 1.23 30.44
N GLN A 182 5.69 2.48 30.12
CA GLN A 182 6.33 3.66 30.68
C GLN A 182 6.22 3.73 32.22
N GLN A 183 5.05 3.35 32.79
CA GLN A 183 4.85 3.30 34.24
C GLN A 183 5.71 2.22 34.90
N GLU A 184 5.84 1.04 34.28
CA GLU A 184 6.69 -0.06 34.75
C GLU A 184 8.18 0.35 34.86
N LEU A 185 8.67 1.18 33.94
CA LEU A 185 10.03 1.71 33.95
C LEU A 185 10.25 2.87 34.95
N GLY A 186 9.19 3.45 35.52
CA GLY A 186 9.30 4.56 36.47
C GLY A 186 9.65 5.93 35.86
N HIS A 187 9.59 6.10 34.53
CA HIS A 187 9.79 7.40 33.85
C HIS A 187 8.57 8.33 34.05
N GLY A 188 8.38 8.81 35.28
CA GLY A 188 7.13 9.45 35.73
C GLY A 188 6.91 10.92 35.38
N ASN A 189 7.88 11.62 34.78
CA ASN A 189 7.81 13.09 34.62
C ASN A 189 7.38 13.61 33.23
N GLN A 190 7.49 12.81 32.16
CA GLN A 190 7.06 13.22 30.82
C GLN A 190 6.44 12.05 30.05
N SER A 191 5.14 12.09 29.76
CA SER A 191 4.49 11.06 28.94
C SER A 191 5.10 11.00 27.53
N TRP A 192 5.41 9.78 27.09
CA TRP A 192 5.82 9.52 25.71
C TRP A 192 4.69 9.88 24.74
N GLN A 193 5.06 10.35 23.54
CA GLN A 193 4.08 10.73 22.51
C GLN A 193 3.98 9.63 21.47
N VAL A 194 2.75 9.23 21.13
CA VAL A 194 2.47 8.25 20.08
C VAL A 194 1.71 8.94 18.95
N GLN A 195 2.23 8.85 17.73
CA GLN A 195 1.60 9.33 16.51
C GLN A 195 1.27 8.13 15.61
N PHE A 196 0.19 8.23 14.82
CA PHE A 196 -0.29 7.15 13.95
C PHE A 196 -0.36 7.63 12.51
N TYR A 197 0.07 6.77 11.58
CA TYR A 197 0.16 7.09 10.16
C TYR A 197 -0.53 6.01 9.29
N PRO A 198 -1.53 6.39 8.47
CA PRO A 198 -2.15 7.71 8.45
C PRO A 198 -2.97 8.00 9.71
N ASP A 199 -3.37 9.26 9.91
CA ASP A 199 -4.22 9.63 11.05
C ASP A 199 -5.72 9.33 10.82
N THR A 200 -6.05 8.20 10.18
CA THR A 200 -7.38 7.90 9.61
C THR A 200 -8.12 6.73 10.27
N ASN A 201 -7.60 6.21 11.39
CA ASN A 201 -7.90 4.87 11.97
C ASN A 201 -7.52 3.67 11.08
N ALA A 202 -7.48 3.80 9.75
CA ALA A 202 -6.73 2.98 8.77
C ALA A 202 -5.19 2.94 8.97
N TRP A 203 -4.69 3.06 10.20
CA TRP A 203 -3.25 3.26 10.45
C TRP A 203 -2.45 1.97 10.28
N GLY A 204 -1.21 2.10 9.77
CA GLY A 204 -0.27 0.98 9.60
C GLY A 204 1.14 1.26 10.09
N ILE A 205 1.47 2.51 10.45
CA ILE A 205 2.71 2.87 11.14
C ILE A 205 2.34 3.65 12.41
N MET A 206 3.09 3.44 13.49
CA MET A 206 3.10 4.29 14.68
C MET A 206 4.52 4.82 14.94
N GLU A 207 4.63 6.06 15.42
CA GLU A 207 5.89 6.65 15.88
C GLU A 207 5.77 6.97 17.37
N ILE A 208 6.70 6.45 18.17
CA ILE A 208 6.72 6.59 19.62
C ILE A 208 7.94 7.42 20.00
N ILE A 209 7.72 8.63 20.53
CA ILE A 209 8.79 9.53 20.98
C ILE A 209 9.09 9.23 22.45
N LEU A 210 10.25 8.59 22.67
CA LEU A 210 10.81 8.21 23.95
C LEU A 210 11.51 9.43 24.55
N LYS A 211 10.76 10.21 25.34
CA LYS A 211 11.31 11.39 26.03
C LYS A 211 12.15 10.96 27.23
N GLU A 212 13.31 11.59 27.36
CA GLU A 212 14.24 11.51 28.50
C GLU A 212 13.64 12.16 29.78
#